data_AF-A0A952EH36-F1
#
_entry.id   AF-A0A952EH36-F1
#
_cell.length_a   1.000
_cell.length_b   1.000
_cell.length_c   1.000
_cell.angle_alpha   90.00
_cell.angle_beta   90.00
_cell.angle_gamma   90.00
#
_symmetry.space_group_name_H-M   'P 1'
#
loop_
_entity.id
_entity.type
_entity.pdbx_description
1 polymer ?
#
loop_
_entity_poly.entity_id
_entity_poly.type
_entity_poly.pdbx_seq_one_letter_code
_entity_poly.pdbx_strand_id
1 'polypeptide(L)'
;MTRFAEKNTAITGVGMSEVSRGATRSALALTVDAALEAIADAGLNRADIDGIATWPGERADGSGFSPVGCAALQDALRLEVGWYGGGGEAPGQYGAVFNAIGAIAAGLCRNVLIFRTMYEATARKSSYANSLLREGQRQTGPFSWYAPYYTYAAALH
;
A
#
# COMPACT_ATOMS: atom_id res chain seq x y z
N MET A 1 22.98 22.07 -12.18
CA MET A 1 21.92 21.04 -12.20
C MET A 1 20.57 21.75 -12.14
N THR A 2 19.82 21.83 -13.24
CA THR A 2 18.55 22.59 -13.32
C THR A 2 17.33 21.72 -13.63
N ARG A 3 17.46 20.39 -13.55
CA ARG A 3 16.33 19.47 -13.76
C ARG A 3 15.91 18.83 -12.46
N PHE A 4 14.80 19.33 -11.94
CA PHE A 4 13.98 18.67 -10.94
C PHE A 4 13.46 17.34 -11.48
N ALA A 5 13.67 16.25 -10.73
CA ALA A 5 13.31 14.90 -11.17
C ALA A 5 11.81 14.77 -11.44
N GLU A 6 10.98 15.39 -10.60
CA GLU A 6 9.53 15.38 -10.68
C GLU A 6 8.98 16.06 -11.95
N LYS A 7 9.78 16.90 -12.61
CA LYS A 7 9.40 17.55 -13.88
C LYS A 7 9.65 16.67 -15.10
N ASN A 8 10.34 15.55 -14.95
CA ASN A 8 10.59 14.57 -16.02
C ASN A 8 9.81 13.27 -15.81
N THR A 9 8.86 13.25 -14.87
CA THR A 9 7.98 12.14 -14.57
C THR A 9 6.53 12.59 -14.68
N ALA A 10 5.63 11.69 -15.03
CA ALA A 10 4.20 11.96 -15.11
C ALA A 10 3.40 10.80 -14.49
N ILE A 11 2.22 11.13 -13.98
CA ILE A 11 1.19 10.13 -13.68
C ILE A 11 0.45 9.91 -14.98
N THR A 12 0.57 8.71 -15.56
CA THR A 12 0.01 8.40 -16.87
C THR A 12 -1.32 7.67 -16.81
N GLY A 13 -1.66 7.04 -15.68
CA GLY A 13 -2.96 6.40 -15.48
C GLY A 13 -3.32 6.22 -14.01
N VAL A 14 -4.62 6.05 -13.75
CA VAL A 14 -5.20 5.83 -12.43
C VAL A 14 -6.22 4.69 -12.46
N GLY A 15 -6.41 4.00 -11.35
CA GLY A 15 -7.36 2.89 -11.24
C GLY A 15 -7.85 2.71 -9.82
N MET A 16 -9.09 2.23 -9.68
CA MET A 16 -9.74 2.07 -8.38
C MET A 16 -10.57 0.79 -8.37
N SER A 17 -10.24 -0.11 -7.45
CA SER A 17 -11.06 -1.30 -7.22
C SER A 17 -12.45 -0.94 -6.72
N GLU A 18 -13.36 -1.91 -6.74
CA GLU A 18 -14.65 -1.79 -6.06
C GLU A 18 -14.47 -1.36 -4.59
N VAL A 19 -15.22 -0.34 -4.18
CA VAL A 19 -15.22 0.17 -2.80
C VAL A 19 -16.38 -0.44 -2.05
N SER A 20 -16.09 -1.11 -0.93
CA SER A 20 -17.11 -1.71 -0.09
C SER A 20 -16.75 -1.66 1.40
N ARG A 21 -17.76 -1.79 2.26
CA ARG A 21 -17.60 -1.94 3.71
C ARG A 21 -17.69 -3.41 4.15
N GLY A 22 -17.38 -4.33 3.26
CA GLY A 22 -17.55 -5.77 3.44
C GLY A 22 -17.28 -6.46 2.12
N ALA A 23 -16.04 -6.41 1.69
CA ALA A 23 -15.63 -6.96 0.41
C ALA A 23 -15.85 -8.48 0.40
N THR A 24 -16.43 -8.97 -0.68
CA THR A 24 -16.54 -10.41 -0.97
C THR A 24 -15.24 -10.98 -1.53
N ARG A 25 -14.38 -10.10 -2.06
CA ARG A 25 -13.08 -10.42 -2.67
C ARG A 25 -11.93 -10.15 -1.70
N SER A 26 -10.83 -10.87 -1.87
CA SER A 26 -9.63 -10.68 -1.07
C SER A 26 -8.99 -9.31 -1.34
N ALA A 27 -8.21 -8.82 -0.37
CA ALA A 27 -7.49 -7.55 -0.54
C ALA A 27 -6.59 -7.58 -1.79
N LEU A 28 -5.85 -8.66 -2.01
CA LEU A 28 -5.00 -8.84 -3.20
C LEU A 28 -5.81 -8.81 -4.50
N ALA A 29 -6.98 -9.43 -4.54
CA ALA A 29 -7.82 -9.42 -5.74
C ALA A 29 -8.29 -8.00 -6.09
N LEU A 30 -8.69 -7.22 -5.08
CA LEU A 30 -9.02 -5.80 -5.28
C LEU A 30 -7.81 -4.99 -5.75
N THR A 31 -6.64 -5.22 -5.16
CA THR A 31 -5.39 -4.56 -5.61
C THR A 31 -5.08 -4.88 -7.06
N VAL A 32 -5.27 -6.13 -7.48
CA VAL A 32 -5.07 -6.56 -8.87
C VAL A 32 -6.04 -5.84 -9.80
N ASP A 33 -7.32 -5.71 -9.45
CA ASP A 33 -8.27 -4.97 -10.29
C ASP A 33 -7.85 -3.51 -10.47
N ALA A 34 -7.53 -2.82 -9.36
CA ALA A 34 -7.09 -1.43 -9.38
C ALA A 34 -5.80 -1.25 -10.21
N ALA A 35 -4.86 -2.19 -10.08
CA ALA A 35 -3.62 -2.18 -10.84
C ALA A 35 -3.85 -2.38 -12.34
N LEU A 36 -4.72 -3.32 -12.73
CA LEU A 36 -5.03 -3.57 -14.14
C LEU A 36 -5.76 -2.39 -14.77
N GLU A 37 -6.69 -1.76 -14.06
CA GLU A 37 -7.36 -0.55 -14.51
C GLU A 37 -6.36 0.61 -14.69
N ALA A 38 -5.48 0.84 -13.74
CA ALA A 38 -4.46 1.89 -13.82
C ALA A 38 -3.48 1.68 -14.98
N ILE A 39 -3.07 0.43 -15.23
CA ILE A 39 -2.20 0.06 -16.35
C ILE A 39 -2.92 0.31 -17.68
N ALA A 40 -4.19 -0.07 -17.78
CA ALA A 40 -4.99 0.12 -18.98
C ALA A 40 -5.25 1.61 -19.27
N ASP A 41 -5.56 2.41 -18.24
CA ASP A 41 -5.75 3.87 -18.34
C ASP A 41 -4.47 4.58 -18.81
N ALA A 42 -3.30 4.08 -18.38
CA ALA A 42 -2.01 4.55 -18.87
C ALA A 42 -1.70 4.16 -20.33
N GLY A 43 -2.52 3.32 -20.96
CA GLY A 43 -2.26 2.75 -22.29
C GLY A 43 -1.06 1.81 -22.32
N LEU A 44 -0.69 1.24 -21.17
CA LEU A 44 0.45 0.33 -21.01
C LEU A 44 -0.02 -1.13 -20.93
N ASN A 45 0.92 -2.04 -21.09
CA ASN A 45 0.75 -3.45 -20.76
C ASN A 45 1.46 -3.77 -19.45
N ARG A 46 1.08 -4.89 -18.83
CA ARG A 46 1.76 -5.40 -17.62
C ARG A 46 3.27 -5.59 -17.83
N ALA A 47 3.69 -6.00 -19.02
CA ALA A 47 5.09 -6.19 -19.37
C ALA A 47 5.90 -4.89 -19.40
N ASP A 48 5.22 -3.74 -19.50
CA ASP A 48 5.88 -2.43 -19.49
C ASP A 48 6.20 -1.96 -18.06
N ILE A 49 5.64 -2.59 -17.03
CA ILE A 49 5.84 -2.22 -15.63
C ILE A 49 7.12 -2.87 -15.10
N ASP A 50 8.12 -2.03 -14.80
CA ASP A 50 9.44 -2.44 -14.33
C ASP A 50 9.76 -1.94 -12.90
N GLY A 51 8.82 -1.24 -12.26
CA GLY A 51 8.90 -0.86 -10.86
C GLY A 51 7.57 -0.98 -10.10
N ILE A 52 7.63 -1.25 -8.80
CA ILE A 52 6.43 -1.28 -7.93
C ILE A 52 6.69 -0.52 -6.63
N ALA A 53 5.79 0.37 -6.25
CA ALA A 53 5.87 1.05 -4.95
C ALA A 53 4.55 1.01 -4.17
N THR A 54 4.65 0.97 -2.85
CA THR A 54 3.48 1.07 -1.97
C THR A 54 3.84 1.73 -0.64
N TRP A 55 2.84 2.36 -0.03
CA TRP A 55 2.92 2.82 1.35
C TRP A 55 1.63 2.45 2.11
N PRO A 56 1.75 1.96 3.35
CA PRO A 56 2.96 1.35 3.91
C PRO A 56 3.30 0.06 3.14
N GLY A 57 4.52 -0.46 3.32
CA GLY A 57 4.79 -1.86 3.00
C GLY A 57 3.81 -2.82 3.71
N GLU A 58 3.85 -4.10 3.35
CA GLU A 58 2.94 -5.11 3.90
C GLU A 58 2.99 -5.15 5.43
N ARG A 59 1.81 -5.20 6.05
CA ARG A 59 1.63 -5.45 7.48
C ARG A 59 0.84 -6.74 7.67
N ALA A 60 1.54 -7.79 8.06
CA ALA A 60 0.96 -9.07 8.44
C ALA A 60 0.39 -9.02 9.88
N ASP A 61 -0.51 -8.08 10.15
CA ASP A 61 -1.14 -7.86 11.45
C ASP A 61 -2.65 -8.11 11.50
N GLY A 62 -3.24 -8.48 10.36
CA GLY A 62 -4.68 -8.72 10.25
C GLY A 62 -5.54 -7.46 10.37
N SER A 63 -4.94 -6.27 10.54
CA SER A 63 -5.65 -5.00 10.67
C SER A 63 -6.43 -4.60 9.41
N GLY A 64 -6.00 -5.12 8.27
CA GLY A 64 -6.43 -4.64 6.95
C GLY A 64 -5.86 -3.26 6.59
N PHE A 65 -4.96 -2.68 7.38
CA PHE A 65 -4.37 -1.37 7.10
C PHE A 65 -3.41 -1.41 5.90
N SER A 66 -2.55 -2.42 5.80
CA SER A 66 -1.72 -2.63 4.60
C SER A 66 -1.55 -4.11 4.31
N PRO A 67 -2.60 -4.78 3.81
CA PRO A 67 -2.62 -6.24 3.70
C PRO A 67 -1.85 -6.79 2.49
N VAL A 68 -1.36 -5.93 1.59
CA VAL A 68 -0.72 -6.34 0.33
C VAL A 68 0.61 -5.61 0.18
N GLY A 69 1.70 -6.36 0.06
CA GLY A 69 3.03 -5.86 -0.26
C GLY A 69 3.37 -5.90 -1.74
N CYS A 70 4.50 -5.29 -2.11
CA CYS A 70 5.01 -5.31 -3.49
C CYS A 70 5.21 -6.74 -4.00
N ALA A 71 5.77 -7.64 -3.18
CA ALA A 71 6.03 -9.03 -3.57
C ALA A 71 4.75 -9.80 -3.93
N ALA A 72 3.69 -9.65 -3.13
CA ALA A 72 2.40 -10.30 -3.38
C ALA A 72 1.76 -9.80 -4.68
N LEU A 73 1.80 -8.49 -4.94
CA LEU A 73 1.27 -7.92 -6.18
C LEU A 73 2.11 -8.29 -7.40
N GLN A 74 3.44 -8.29 -7.25
CA GLN A 74 4.38 -8.70 -8.29
C GLN A 74 4.11 -10.13 -8.75
N ASP A 75 3.97 -11.07 -7.82
CA ASP A 75 3.67 -12.47 -8.13
C ASP A 75 2.30 -12.61 -8.80
N ALA A 76 1.28 -11.95 -8.26
CA ALA A 76 -0.08 -12.02 -8.78
C ALA A 76 -0.21 -11.50 -10.22
N LEU A 77 0.52 -10.43 -10.56
CA LEU A 77 0.50 -9.84 -11.89
C LEU A 77 1.56 -10.42 -12.84
N ARG A 78 2.49 -11.24 -12.32
CA ARG A 78 3.67 -11.79 -13.01
C ARG A 78 4.55 -10.69 -13.60
N LEU A 79 4.87 -9.68 -12.80
CA LEU A 79 5.68 -8.54 -13.21
C LEU A 79 7.18 -8.84 -13.10
N GLU A 80 7.94 -8.44 -14.11
CA GLU A 80 9.40 -8.47 -14.12
C GLU A 80 9.93 -7.10 -13.68
N VAL A 81 10.14 -6.93 -12.37
CA VAL A 81 10.53 -5.63 -11.80
C VAL A 81 12.04 -5.57 -11.55
N GLY A 82 12.65 -4.46 -11.97
CA GLY A 82 14.04 -4.11 -11.62
C GLY A 82 14.15 -3.37 -10.27
N TRP A 83 13.04 -2.80 -9.80
CA TRP A 83 12.99 -2.03 -8.57
C TRP A 83 11.66 -2.19 -7.83
N TYR A 84 11.72 -2.21 -6.49
CA TYR A 84 10.54 -2.13 -5.65
C TYR A 84 10.78 -1.25 -4.42
N GLY A 85 9.74 -0.57 -3.96
CA GLY A 85 9.80 0.31 -2.79
C GLY A 85 8.59 0.15 -1.88
N GLY A 86 8.81 -0.40 -0.68
CA GLY A 86 7.78 -0.49 0.36
C GLY A 86 8.38 -0.17 1.72
N GLY A 87 7.88 0.87 2.39
CA GLY A 87 8.41 1.30 3.69
C GLY A 87 7.41 2.15 4.44
N GLY A 88 7.35 2.02 5.76
CA GLY A 88 6.46 2.82 6.61
C GLY A 88 6.97 4.24 6.87
N GLU A 89 8.30 4.40 6.89
CA GLU A 89 8.97 5.67 7.15
C GLU A 89 9.04 6.52 5.89
N ALA A 90 7.97 7.26 5.64
CA ALA A 90 7.85 8.21 4.55
C ALA A 90 6.76 9.24 4.90
N PRO A 91 6.66 10.38 4.20
CA PRO A 91 5.60 11.38 4.43
C PRO A 91 4.23 10.87 3.95
N GLY A 92 3.72 9.81 4.59
CA GLY A 92 2.48 9.16 4.22
C GLY A 92 2.50 8.52 2.84
N GLN A 93 1.32 8.48 2.20
CA GLN A 93 1.11 7.87 0.88
C GLN A 93 1.97 8.50 -0.22
N TYR A 94 2.31 9.79 -0.09
CA TYR A 94 3.18 10.50 -1.04
C TYR A 94 4.62 9.98 -1.03
N GLY A 95 5.05 9.29 0.03
CA GLY A 95 6.36 8.66 0.10
C GLY A 95 6.62 7.67 -1.04
N ALA A 96 5.61 6.86 -1.39
CA ALA A 96 5.72 5.93 -2.50
C ALA A 96 5.91 6.65 -3.86
N VAL A 97 5.28 7.82 -4.01
CA VAL A 97 5.42 8.68 -5.20
C VAL A 97 6.82 9.25 -5.32
N PHE A 98 7.35 9.85 -4.24
CA PHE A 98 8.71 10.39 -4.27
C PHE A 98 9.78 9.30 -4.45
N ASN A 99 9.58 8.12 -3.86
CA ASN A 99 10.46 6.98 -4.09
C ASN A 99 10.46 6.55 -5.56
N ALA A 100 9.29 6.50 -6.20
CA ALA A 100 9.16 6.19 -7.62
C ALA A 100 9.85 7.24 -8.51
N ILE A 101 9.65 8.54 -8.22
CA ILE A 101 10.33 9.63 -8.94
C ILE A 101 11.85 9.48 -8.81
N GLY A 102 12.34 9.19 -7.60
CA GLY A 102 13.76 8.94 -7.34
C GLY A 102 14.29 7.74 -8.11
N ALA A 103 13.55 6.63 -8.15
CA ALA A 103 13.93 5.42 -8.87
C ALA A 103 14.00 5.64 -10.39
N ILE A 104 13.03 6.37 -10.96
CA ILE A 104 13.05 6.76 -12.38
C ILE A 104 14.23 7.68 -12.68
N ALA A 105 14.47 8.68 -11.83
CA ALA A 105 15.58 9.62 -12.00
C ALA A 105 16.96 8.94 -11.88
N ALA A 106 17.07 7.91 -11.04
CA ALA A 106 18.26 7.08 -10.90
C ALA A 106 18.44 6.04 -12.03
N GLY A 107 17.43 5.87 -12.91
CA GLY A 107 17.46 4.92 -14.01
C GLY A 107 17.25 3.45 -13.59
N LEU A 108 16.65 3.22 -12.41
CA LEU A 108 16.35 1.87 -11.92
C LEU A 108 15.11 1.25 -12.58
N CYS A 109 14.21 2.09 -13.08
CA CYS A 109 12.95 1.72 -13.73
C CYS A 109 12.42 2.87 -14.61
N ARG A 110 11.49 2.57 -15.52
CA ARG A 110 10.80 3.51 -16.41
C ARG A 110 9.34 3.73 -16.00
N ASN A 111 8.63 2.67 -15.68
CA ASN A 111 7.20 2.66 -15.38
C ASN A 111 6.98 2.02 -14.01
N VAL A 112 6.60 2.86 -13.03
CA VAL A 112 6.36 2.41 -11.66
C VAL A 112 4.86 2.31 -11.40
N LEU A 113 4.41 1.12 -11.03
CA LEU A 113 3.06 0.92 -10.50
C LEU A 113 3.04 1.27 -9.01
N ILE A 114 2.31 2.32 -8.65
CA ILE A 114 2.11 2.75 -7.27
C ILE A 114 0.73 2.32 -6.82
N PHE A 115 0.62 1.59 -5.72
CA PHE A 115 -0.68 1.14 -5.21
C PHE A 115 -0.84 1.37 -3.71
N ARG A 116 -2.10 1.47 -3.29
CA ARG A 116 -2.52 1.52 -1.90
C ARG A 116 -3.73 0.63 -1.70
N THR A 117 -3.64 -0.29 -0.75
CA THR A 117 -4.75 -1.19 -0.42
C THR A 117 -5.19 -0.99 1.03
N MET A 118 -6.46 -0.65 1.22
CA MET A 118 -7.11 -0.53 2.53
C MET A 118 -8.25 -1.53 2.60
N TYR A 119 -8.20 -2.40 3.59
CA TYR A 119 -9.14 -3.51 3.78
C TYR A 119 -9.72 -3.57 5.20
N GLU A 120 -9.47 -2.53 6.00
CA GLU A 120 -9.82 -2.46 7.41
C GLU A 120 -11.32 -2.65 7.67
N ALA A 121 -12.19 -2.14 6.78
CA ALA A 121 -13.64 -2.26 6.93
C ALA A 121 -14.11 -3.72 6.88
N THR A 122 -13.48 -4.54 6.02
CA THR A 122 -13.77 -5.97 5.91
C THR A 122 -13.06 -6.73 7.03
N ALA A 123 -11.81 -6.39 7.35
CA ALA A 123 -11.06 -7.03 8.43
C ALA A 123 -11.77 -6.91 9.79
N ARG A 124 -12.33 -5.73 10.11
CA ARG A 124 -13.11 -5.49 11.34
C ARG A 124 -14.37 -6.35 11.48
N LYS A 125 -14.86 -6.98 10.39
CA LYS A 125 -15.99 -7.91 10.45
C LYS A 125 -15.56 -9.33 10.85
N SER A 126 -14.30 -9.68 10.63
CA SER A 126 -13.76 -11.01 10.92
C SER A 126 -13.12 -11.11 12.31
N SER A 127 -12.68 -9.98 12.89
CA SER A 127 -12.12 -9.91 14.24
C SER A 127 -12.36 -8.51 14.83
N TYR A 128 -12.47 -8.43 16.16
CA TYR A 128 -12.59 -7.16 16.91
C TYR A 128 -11.28 -6.36 16.93
N ALA A 129 -10.29 -6.72 16.10
CA ALA A 129 -9.08 -5.93 15.89
C ALA A 129 -9.43 -4.60 15.20
N ASN A 130 -9.44 -3.51 15.96
CA ASN A 130 -9.28 -2.17 15.38
C ASN A 130 -7.95 -2.12 14.63
N SER A 131 -7.84 -1.33 13.56
CA SER A 131 -6.65 -1.38 12.68
C SER A 131 -5.33 -0.96 13.33
N LEU A 132 -5.40 -0.41 14.54
CA LEU A 132 -4.26 -0.04 15.36
C LEU A 132 -3.91 -1.09 16.43
N LEU A 133 -4.80 -2.05 16.70
CA LEU A 133 -4.78 -2.86 17.92
C LEU A 133 -5.10 -4.33 17.57
N ARG A 134 -4.13 -5.22 17.78
CA ARG A 134 -4.39 -6.66 17.74
C ARG A 134 -5.16 -7.10 18.99
N GLU A 135 -6.16 -7.94 18.78
CA GLU A 135 -6.93 -8.55 19.87
C GLU A 135 -6.00 -9.35 20.82
N GLY A 136 -6.12 -9.12 22.13
CA GLY A 136 -5.27 -9.77 23.15
C GLY A 136 -3.84 -9.24 23.31
N GLN A 137 -3.42 -8.23 22.54
CA GLN A 137 -2.10 -7.58 22.72
C GLN A 137 -2.18 -6.39 23.71
N ARG A 138 -1.20 -6.31 24.61
CA ARG A 138 -1.03 -5.18 25.53
C ARG A 138 -0.71 -3.93 24.72
N GLN A 139 -1.47 -2.87 24.95
CA GLN A 139 -1.22 -1.60 24.27
C GLN A 139 -0.05 -0.86 24.90
N THR A 140 0.90 -0.45 24.07
CA THR A 140 2.12 0.27 24.48
C THR A 140 2.46 1.37 23.48
N GLY A 141 3.11 2.43 23.95
CA GLY A 141 3.55 3.54 23.10
C GLY A 141 2.55 4.70 23.04
N PRO A 142 2.85 5.73 22.21
CA PRO A 142 2.14 7.02 22.22
C PRO A 142 0.64 6.92 21.93
N PHE A 143 0.22 5.87 21.20
CA PHE A 143 -1.18 5.67 20.82
C PHE A 143 -2.04 4.94 21.86
N SER A 144 -1.45 4.50 22.98
CA SER A 144 -2.17 3.78 24.04
C SER A 144 -3.35 4.58 24.64
N TRP A 145 -3.23 5.90 24.70
CA TRP A 145 -4.27 6.81 25.20
C TRP A 145 -5.48 6.99 24.27
N TYR A 146 -5.33 6.61 22.99
CA TYR A 146 -6.40 6.67 21.99
C TYR A 146 -7.08 5.31 21.79
N ALA A 147 -6.68 4.30 22.56
CA ALA A 147 -7.26 2.98 22.46
C ALA A 147 -8.70 2.99 23.04
N PRO A 148 -9.69 2.40 22.35
CA PRO A 148 -11.06 2.35 22.81
C PRO A 148 -11.21 1.46 24.05
N TYR A 149 -12.30 1.68 24.80
CA TYR A 149 -12.72 0.83 25.91
C TYR A 149 -12.72 -0.65 25.48
N TYR A 150 -12.25 -1.55 26.36
CA TYR A 150 -12.00 -2.99 26.15
C TYR A 150 -10.67 -3.41 25.53
N THR A 151 -9.75 -2.48 25.30
CA THR A 151 -8.35 -2.83 25.06
C THR A 151 -7.58 -2.83 26.39
N TYR A 152 -6.73 -3.84 26.62
CA TYR A 152 -5.87 -3.88 27.80
C TYR A 152 -4.76 -2.82 27.65
N ALA A 153 -5.11 -1.56 27.97
CA ALA A 153 -4.16 -0.51 28.27
C ALA A 153 -3.79 -0.66 29.75
N ALA A 154 -2.49 -0.81 30.04
CA ALA A 154 -2.07 -0.76 31.42
C ALA A 154 -2.29 0.66 31.92
N ALA A 155 -3.21 0.81 32.88
CA ALA A 155 -3.16 1.93 33.80
C ALA A 155 -1.72 1.99 34.34
N LEU A 156 -1.11 3.16 34.18
CA LEU A 156 0.25 3.47 34.62
C LEU A 156 0.44 3.05 36.09
N HIS A 157 1.54 2.36 36.38
CA HIS A 157 2.25 2.53 37.64
C HIS A 157 3.22 3.70 37.50
#